data_AF-A0A923YRS8-F1
#
_entry.id   AF-A0A923YRS8-F1
#
_cell.length_a   1.000
_cell.length_b   1.000
_cell.length_c   1.000
_cell.angle_alpha   90.00
_cell.angle_beta   90.00
_cell.angle_gamma   90.00
#
_symmetry.space_group_name_H-M   'P 1'
#
loop_
_entity.id
_entity.type
_entity.pdbx_description
1 polymer ?
#
loop_
_entity_poly.entity_id
_entity_poly.type
_entity_poly.pdbx_seq_one_letter_code
_entity_poly.pdbx_strand_id
1 'polypeptide(L)'
;MQPPADHPAILTGKIGVLLVNLGTPDAPDVKSVKRYLLEFLSDKRVVEIPTLIWQPILRGIVLNTRPKKSAHAYAQVWSDEGSPLAAITAAQGRALQERLGDAAVVRHAMRYGKPAVAGEMDVLLAAGCERILVAPLYPQYSAATTASVLDALAAWTMTSRRLPALRTLPPYHDDPGYIAALHADLSRQLAALAFTPELLLLSYHGMPEGTLHK
;
A
#
# COMPACT_ATOMS: atom_id res chain seq x y z
N MET A 1 1.06 -7.60 -40.80
CA MET A 1 1.27 -9.06 -40.69
C MET A 1 0.06 -9.63 -39.97
N GLN A 2 -0.57 -10.67 -40.53
CA GLN A 2 -1.56 -11.45 -39.77
C GLN A 2 -0.80 -12.42 -38.85
N PRO A 3 -1.24 -12.57 -37.58
CA PRO A 3 -0.64 -13.55 -36.70
C PRO A 3 -0.92 -14.99 -37.18
N PRO A 4 -0.07 -15.97 -36.83
CA PRO A 4 -0.31 -17.39 -37.10
C PRO A 4 -1.68 -17.87 -36.58
N ALA A 5 -2.25 -18.91 -37.20
CA ALA A 5 -3.58 -19.42 -36.87
C ALA A 5 -3.70 -19.97 -35.44
N ASP A 6 -2.59 -20.37 -34.83
CA ASP A 6 -2.44 -20.87 -33.46
C ASP A 6 -2.00 -19.78 -32.47
N HIS A 7 -1.90 -18.53 -32.91
CA HIS A 7 -1.50 -17.44 -32.03
C HIS A 7 -2.60 -17.17 -31.00
N PRO A 8 -2.29 -17.21 -29.69
CA PRO A 8 -3.28 -17.00 -28.66
C PRO A 8 -3.88 -15.58 -28.77
N ALA A 9 -5.16 -15.45 -28.44
CA ALA A 9 -5.80 -14.14 -28.33
C ALA A 9 -5.13 -13.35 -27.20
N ILE A 10 -4.42 -12.28 -27.55
CA ILE A 10 -3.80 -11.38 -26.57
C ILE A 10 -4.81 -10.27 -26.29
N LEU A 11 -5.27 -10.18 -25.03
CA LEU A 11 -5.97 -9.00 -24.55
C LEU A 11 -4.96 -7.85 -24.48
N THR A 12 -5.19 -6.76 -25.22
CA THR A 12 -4.30 -5.60 -25.26
C THR A 12 -5.08 -4.29 -25.11
N GLY A 13 -4.38 -3.18 -24.87
CA GLY A 13 -4.96 -1.84 -24.86
C GLY A 13 -5.66 -1.41 -23.56
N LYS A 14 -5.86 -2.30 -22.58
CA LYS A 14 -6.54 -1.94 -21.31
C LYS A 14 -5.65 -1.08 -20.41
N ILE A 15 -6.30 -0.30 -19.55
CA ILE A 15 -5.66 0.49 -18.49
C ILE A 15 -5.80 -0.27 -17.17
N GLY A 16 -4.71 -0.38 -16.42
CA GLY A 16 -4.68 -0.91 -15.07
C GLY A 16 -4.50 0.20 -14.04
N VAL A 17 -5.13 0.08 -12.89
CA VAL A 17 -4.88 0.91 -11.71
C VAL A 17 -4.56 -0.01 -10.54
N LEU A 18 -3.38 0.14 -9.94
CA LEU A 18 -2.98 -0.60 -8.77
C LEU A 18 -2.91 0.34 -7.56
N LEU A 19 -3.88 0.24 -6.66
CA LEU A 19 -3.83 0.96 -5.37
C LEU A 19 -2.87 0.23 -4.42
N VAL A 20 -1.92 0.94 -3.81
CA VAL A 20 -0.95 0.31 -2.90
C VAL A 20 -0.94 0.98 -1.55
N ASN A 21 -1.15 0.19 -0.49
CA ASN A 21 -1.05 0.67 0.89
C ASN A 21 0.06 -0.08 1.66
N LEU A 22 0.33 0.29 2.91
CA LEU A 22 1.45 -0.25 3.69
C LEU A 22 1.37 -1.76 3.85
N GLY A 23 0.15 -2.24 4.09
CA GLY A 23 -0.08 -3.62 4.44
C GLY A 23 -0.18 -3.87 5.93
N THR A 24 -0.46 -5.13 6.23
CA THR A 24 -0.93 -5.59 7.53
C THR A 24 -0.63 -7.10 7.60
N PRO A 25 -0.47 -7.70 8.78
CA PRO A 25 -0.37 -9.15 8.90
C PRO A 25 -1.62 -9.85 8.36
N ASP A 26 -1.47 -11.08 7.88
CA ASP A 26 -2.59 -11.87 7.33
C ASP A 26 -3.59 -12.34 8.42
N ALA A 27 -3.19 -12.30 9.68
CA ALA A 27 -4.00 -12.68 10.84
C ALA A 27 -3.46 -12.00 12.12
N PRO A 28 -4.28 -11.86 13.18
CA PRO A 28 -3.89 -11.18 14.41
C PRO A 28 -3.04 -12.07 15.34
N ASP A 29 -2.55 -13.21 14.85
CA ASP A 29 -1.71 -14.13 15.60
C ASP A 29 -0.23 -13.75 15.54
N VAL A 30 0.53 -14.19 16.55
CA VAL A 30 1.95 -13.87 16.72
C VAL A 30 2.80 -14.28 15.51
N LYS A 31 2.49 -15.40 14.84
CA LYS A 31 3.27 -15.90 13.70
C LYS A 31 3.06 -15.03 12.47
N SER A 32 1.81 -14.65 12.19
CA SER A 32 1.47 -13.75 11.07
C SER A 32 2.05 -12.35 11.29
N VAL A 33 1.95 -11.82 12.50
CA VAL A 33 2.58 -10.55 12.90
C VAL A 33 4.10 -10.61 12.77
N LYS A 34 4.73 -11.71 13.19
CA LYS A 34 6.19 -11.89 13.06
C LYS A 34 6.63 -11.89 11.60
N ARG A 35 5.88 -12.53 10.70
CA ARG A 35 6.16 -12.53 9.25
C ARG A 35 6.05 -11.13 8.67
N TYR A 36 4.97 -10.41 8.98
CA TYR A 36 4.77 -9.03 8.56
C TYR A 36 5.90 -8.11 9.06
N LEU A 37 6.22 -8.17 10.36
CA LEU A 37 7.27 -7.35 10.96
C LEU A 37 8.65 -7.67 10.39
N LEU A 38 8.92 -8.93 10.05
CA LEU A 38 10.18 -9.31 9.41
C LEU A 38 10.33 -8.62 8.06
N GLU A 39 9.28 -8.61 7.24
CA GLU A 39 9.30 -7.94 5.94
C GLU A 39 9.41 -6.42 6.10
N PHE A 40 8.50 -5.81 6.87
CA PHE A 40 8.43 -4.37 7.08
C PHE A 40 9.73 -3.78 7.63
N LEU A 41 10.27 -4.38 8.70
CA LEU A 41 11.47 -3.87 9.35
C LEU A 41 12.76 -4.29 8.64
N SER A 42 12.71 -5.18 7.64
CA SER A 42 13.88 -5.46 6.80
C SER A 42 14.08 -4.42 5.70
N ASP A 43 13.08 -3.57 5.46
CA ASP A 43 13.14 -2.54 4.44
C ASP A 43 14.10 -1.42 4.84
N LYS A 44 15.08 -1.14 3.97
CA LYS A 44 16.09 -0.10 4.16
C LYS A 44 15.50 1.32 4.08
N ARG A 45 14.31 1.47 3.47
CA ARG A 45 13.55 2.72 3.46
C ARG A 45 12.89 3.01 4.81
N VAL A 46 12.66 1.97 5.62
CA VAL A 46 12.01 2.06 6.94
C VAL A 46 13.04 2.14 8.05
N VAL A 47 14.08 1.31 7.96
CA VAL A 47 15.19 1.28 8.93
C VAL A 47 16.51 1.55 8.22
N GLU A 48 17.06 2.74 8.43
CA GLU A 48 18.29 3.19 7.77
C GLU A 48 19.58 2.77 8.51
N ILE A 49 19.53 1.67 9.26
CA ILE A 49 20.70 1.08 9.93
C ILE A 49 21.38 0.11 8.95
N PRO A 50 22.72 0.05 8.88
CA PRO A 50 23.43 -0.90 8.03
C PRO A 50 22.90 -2.33 8.18
N THR A 51 22.52 -2.96 7.06
CA THR A 51 21.78 -4.24 7.06
C THR A 51 22.52 -5.36 7.79
N LEU A 52 23.85 -5.39 7.71
CA LEU A 52 24.69 -6.38 8.40
C LEU A 52 24.57 -6.30 9.93
N ILE A 53 24.31 -5.10 10.46
CA ILE A 53 24.11 -4.85 11.90
C ILE A 53 22.63 -5.07 12.26
N TRP A 54 21.73 -4.55 11.43
CA TRP A 54 20.30 -4.56 11.74
C TRP A 54 19.65 -5.94 11.66
N GLN A 55 20.01 -6.76 10.66
CA GLN A 55 19.36 -8.07 10.47
C GLN A 55 19.55 -9.03 11.67
N PRO A 56 20.74 -9.14 12.28
CA PRO A 56 20.91 -9.88 13.54
C PRO A 56 20.04 -9.36 14.68
N ILE A 57 19.96 -8.03 14.87
CA ILE A 57 19.14 -7.40 15.92
C ILE A 57 17.66 -7.67 15.68
N LEU A 58 17.20 -7.49 14.44
CA LEU A 58 15.83 -7.73 14.02
C LEU A 58 15.44 -9.19 14.33
N ARG A 59 16.24 -10.15 13.86
CA ARG A 59 15.91 -11.59 13.97
C ARG A 59 16.12 -12.15 15.37
N GLY A 60 17.07 -11.61 16.14
CA GLY A 60 17.40 -12.07 17.49
C GLY A 60 16.52 -11.46 18.58
N ILE A 61 16.37 -10.13 18.59
CA ILE A 61 15.71 -9.43 19.70
C ILE A 61 14.29 -9.00 19.30
N VAL A 62 14.17 -8.26 18.20
CA VAL A 62 12.91 -7.58 17.85
C VAL A 62 11.81 -8.58 17.52
N LEU A 63 12.09 -9.55 16.64
CA LEU A 63 11.11 -10.55 16.20
C LEU A 63 10.78 -11.63 17.25
N ASN A 64 11.44 -11.62 18.40
CA ASN A 64 11.12 -12.53 19.52
C ASN A 64 10.35 -11.84 20.65
N THR A 65 10.38 -10.50 20.71
CA THR A 65 9.75 -9.72 21.79
C THR A 65 8.54 -8.91 21.30
N ARG A 66 8.67 -8.22 20.15
CA ARG A 66 7.67 -7.28 19.63
C ARG A 66 6.38 -7.94 19.13
N PRO A 67 6.40 -9.09 18.43
CA PRO A 67 5.18 -9.65 17.83
C PRO A 67 4.06 -9.96 18.83
N LYS A 68 4.39 -10.34 20.07
CA LYS A 68 3.37 -10.64 21.10
C LYS A 68 2.54 -9.40 21.44
N LYS A 69 3.20 -8.25 21.64
CA LYS A 69 2.53 -6.97 21.94
C LYS A 69 1.72 -6.50 20.73
N SER A 70 2.28 -6.59 19.53
CA SER A 70 1.59 -6.17 18.31
C SER A 70 0.39 -7.06 17.97
N ALA A 71 0.48 -8.38 18.17
CA ALA A 71 -0.63 -9.31 17.98
C ALA A 71 -1.83 -8.96 18.86
N HIS A 72 -1.60 -8.60 20.12
CA HIS A 72 -2.66 -8.14 21.01
C HIS A 72 -3.35 -6.88 20.47
N ALA A 73 -2.60 -5.88 20.03
CA ALA A 73 -3.17 -4.67 19.44
C ALA A 73 -3.94 -4.95 18.15
N TYR A 74 -3.42 -5.82 17.27
CA TYR A 74 -4.15 -6.23 16.06
C TYR A 74 -5.45 -6.96 16.39
N ALA A 75 -5.46 -7.82 17.41
CA ALA A 75 -6.65 -8.55 17.84
C ALA A 75 -7.77 -7.62 18.34
N GLN A 76 -7.43 -6.46 18.91
CA GLN A 76 -8.42 -5.50 19.42
C GLN A 76 -9.22 -4.79 18.31
N VAL A 77 -8.65 -4.72 17.10
CA VAL A 77 -9.28 -4.03 15.95
C VAL A 77 -9.62 -5.00 14.82
N TRP A 78 -9.47 -6.30 15.05
CA TRP A 78 -9.70 -7.31 14.04
C TRP A 78 -11.20 -7.52 13.82
N SER A 79 -11.61 -7.62 12.56
CA SER A 79 -13.00 -7.88 12.16
C SER A 79 -13.09 -9.15 11.32
N ASP A 80 -14.31 -9.55 10.98
CA ASP A 80 -14.55 -10.67 10.05
C ASP A 80 -13.98 -10.40 8.65
N GLU A 81 -13.84 -9.12 8.27
CA GLU A 81 -13.19 -8.68 7.02
C GLU A 81 -11.66 -8.58 7.13
N GLY A 82 -11.08 -8.95 8.27
CA GLY A 82 -9.66 -8.85 8.56
C GLY A 82 -9.28 -7.54 9.24
N SER A 83 -8.07 -7.06 8.97
CA SER A 83 -7.63 -5.77 9.52
C SER A 83 -8.33 -4.60 8.81
N PRO A 84 -8.65 -3.51 9.53
CA PRO A 84 -9.33 -2.36 8.95
C PRO A 84 -8.60 -1.78 7.74
N LEU A 85 -7.26 -1.75 7.77
CA LEU A 85 -6.45 -1.23 6.65
C LEU A 85 -6.68 -2.05 5.37
N ALA A 86 -6.66 -3.38 5.47
CA ALA A 86 -6.89 -4.24 4.31
C ALA A 86 -8.34 -4.16 3.83
N ALA A 87 -9.31 -4.21 4.74
CA ALA A 87 -10.72 -4.13 4.41
C ALA A 87 -11.08 -2.81 3.71
N ILE A 88 -10.63 -1.68 4.25
CA ILE A 88 -10.87 -0.35 3.68
C ILE A 88 -10.17 -0.20 2.33
N THR A 89 -8.91 -0.64 2.20
CA THR A 89 -8.19 -0.59 0.91
C THR A 89 -8.91 -1.43 -0.15
N ALA A 90 -9.43 -2.59 0.23
CA ALA A 90 -10.22 -3.44 -0.66
C ALA A 90 -11.55 -2.78 -1.07
N ALA A 91 -12.24 -2.14 -0.12
CA ALA A 91 -13.45 -1.38 -0.39
C ALA A 91 -13.20 -0.19 -1.32
N GLN A 92 -12.12 0.56 -1.10
CA GLN A 92 -11.69 1.66 -1.99
C GLN A 92 -11.42 1.15 -3.41
N GLY A 93 -10.74 0.01 -3.55
CA GLY A 93 -10.50 -0.63 -4.85
C GLY A 93 -11.80 -1.00 -5.57
N ARG A 94 -12.77 -1.60 -4.85
CA ARG A 94 -14.09 -1.93 -5.41
C ARG A 94 -14.88 -0.68 -5.84
N ALA A 95 -14.96 0.32 -4.97
CA ALA A 95 -15.66 1.57 -5.28
C ALA A 95 -15.04 2.30 -6.48
N LEU A 96 -13.70 2.28 -6.59
CA LEU A 96 -13.01 2.85 -7.75
C LEU A 96 -13.29 2.04 -9.03
N GLN A 97 -13.31 0.70 -8.94
CA GLN A 97 -13.66 -0.15 -10.08
C GLN A 97 -15.08 0.13 -10.58
N GLU A 98 -16.06 0.26 -9.67
CA GLU A 98 -17.44 0.60 -10.02
C GLU A 98 -17.53 1.95 -10.72
N ARG A 99 -16.79 2.95 -10.23
CA ARG A 99 -16.79 4.30 -10.80
C ARG A 99 -16.09 4.39 -12.16
N LEU A 100 -15.07 3.56 -12.41
CA LEU A 100 -14.35 3.53 -13.68
C LEU A 100 -14.98 2.58 -14.72
N GLY A 101 -15.76 1.59 -14.29
CA GLY A 101 -16.35 0.58 -15.17
C GLY A 101 -15.30 -0.07 -16.06
N ASP A 102 -15.60 -0.22 -17.35
CA ASP A 102 -14.71 -0.84 -18.33
C ASP A 102 -13.51 0.04 -18.74
N ALA A 103 -13.44 1.29 -18.26
CA ALA A 103 -12.35 2.20 -18.61
C ALA A 103 -11.00 1.75 -18.02
N ALA A 104 -11.02 1.03 -16.89
CA ALA A 104 -9.82 0.50 -16.26
C ALA A 104 -10.10 -0.75 -15.42
N VAL A 105 -9.09 -1.60 -15.28
CA VAL A 105 -9.06 -2.72 -14.32
C VAL A 105 -8.37 -2.24 -13.05
N VAL A 106 -9.10 -2.23 -11.94
CA VAL A 106 -8.60 -1.78 -10.63
C VAL A 106 -8.24 -2.97 -9.78
N ARG A 107 -7.04 -2.94 -9.21
CA ARG A 107 -6.52 -3.91 -8.24
C ARG A 107 -5.97 -3.16 -7.03
N HIS A 108 -5.76 -3.88 -5.94
CA HIS A 108 -5.07 -3.35 -4.78
C HIS A 108 -3.93 -4.26 -4.35
N ALA A 109 -2.89 -3.70 -3.76
CA ALA A 109 -1.78 -4.43 -3.18
C ALA A 109 -1.35 -3.83 -1.84
N MET A 110 -0.63 -4.63 -1.08
CA MET A 110 0.07 -4.26 0.13
C MET A 110 1.55 -4.19 -0.16
N ARG A 111 2.23 -3.17 0.37
CA ARG A 111 3.68 -3.08 0.31
C ARG A 111 4.32 -4.24 1.07
N TYR A 112 3.80 -4.53 2.26
CA TYR A 112 4.23 -5.65 3.10
C TYR A 112 3.05 -6.59 3.36
N GLY A 113 3.24 -7.89 3.15
CA GLY A 113 2.16 -8.87 3.23
C GLY A 113 1.38 -9.04 1.92
N LYS A 114 0.09 -9.39 2.03
CA LYS A 114 -0.74 -9.82 0.89
C LYS A 114 -1.99 -8.95 0.70
N PRO A 115 -2.51 -8.85 -0.53
CA PRO A 115 -1.89 -9.29 -1.79
C PRO A 115 -0.63 -8.45 -2.12
N ALA A 116 0.43 -9.08 -2.63
CA ALA A 116 1.71 -8.40 -2.85
C ALA A 116 1.74 -7.68 -4.21
N VAL A 117 2.50 -6.58 -4.30
CA VAL A 117 2.63 -5.76 -5.52
C VAL A 117 2.95 -6.61 -6.75
N ALA A 118 3.96 -7.48 -6.69
CA ALA A 118 4.37 -8.31 -7.82
C ALA A 118 3.24 -9.20 -8.36
N GLY A 119 2.50 -9.88 -7.47
CA GLY A 119 1.41 -10.76 -7.88
C GLY A 119 0.25 -10.00 -8.53
N GLU A 120 -0.08 -8.82 -8.02
CA GLU A 120 -1.16 -8.00 -8.58
C GLU A 120 -0.77 -7.33 -9.90
N MET A 121 0.51 -7.02 -10.09
CA MET A 121 1.04 -6.59 -11.38
C MET A 121 0.94 -7.70 -12.43
N ASP A 122 1.24 -8.95 -12.07
CA ASP A 122 1.08 -10.11 -12.95
C ASP A 122 -0.39 -10.33 -13.34
N VAL A 123 -1.32 -10.15 -12.39
CA VAL A 123 -2.77 -10.22 -12.66
C VAL A 123 -3.21 -9.13 -13.63
N LEU A 124 -2.74 -7.88 -13.47
CA LEU A 124 -3.05 -6.78 -14.39
C LEU A 124 -2.51 -7.06 -15.80
N LEU A 125 -1.28 -7.57 -15.92
CA LEU A 125 -0.71 -7.96 -17.20
C LEU A 125 -1.50 -9.09 -17.86
N ALA A 126 -1.89 -10.12 -17.10
CA ALA A 126 -2.70 -11.22 -17.60
C ALA A 126 -4.09 -10.76 -18.06
N ALA A 127 -4.63 -9.70 -17.46
CA ALA A 127 -5.89 -9.07 -17.87
C ALA A 127 -5.76 -8.23 -19.16
N GLY A 128 -4.54 -8.05 -19.70
CA GLY A 128 -4.26 -7.27 -20.90
C GLY A 128 -4.00 -5.78 -20.65
N CYS A 129 -3.64 -5.40 -19.43
CA CYS A 129 -3.32 -4.01 -19.10
C CYS A 129 -1.91 -3.66 -19.57
N GLU A 130 -1.81 -2.79 -20.58
CA GLU A 130 -0.53 -2.33 -21.14
C GLU A 130 -0.14 -0.94 -20.63
N ARG A 131 -1.06 -0.24 -19.97
CA ARG A 131 -0.84 1.06 -19.33
C ARG A 131 -1.29 0.94 -17.88
N ILE A 132 -0.36 0.98 -16.94
CA ILE A 132 -0.66 0.77 -15.52
C ILE A 132 -0.27 2.01 -14.71
N LEU A 133 -1.24 2.54 -13.96
CA LEU A 133 -1.00 3.52 -12.90
C LEU A 133 -0.84 2.79 -11.57
N VAL A 134 0.33 2.90 -10.95
CA VAL A 134 0.57 2.47 -9.57
C VAL A 134 0.33 3.66 -8.65
N ALA A 135 -0.64 3.53 -7.74
CA ALA A 135 -1.12 4.60 -6.88
C ALA A 135 -0.88 4.28 -5.41
N PRO A 136 0.27 4.72 -4.83
CA PRO A 136 0.48 4.67 -3.40
C PRO A 136 -0.57 5.51 -2.67
N LEU A 137 -1.27 4.92 -1.71
CA LEU A 137 -2.34 5.58 -0.93
C LEU A 137 -1.79 6.44 0.22
N TYR A 138 -0.75 7.24 -0.09
CA TYR A 138 -0.15 8.21 0.81
C TYR A 138 -0.20 9.60 0.16
N PRO A 139 -1.06 10.51 0.64
CA PRO A 139 -1.16 11.86 0.08
C PRO A 139 0.16 12.62 0.16
N GLN A 140 0.88 12.47 1.29
CA GLN A 140 2.22 13.01 1.50
C GLN A 140 3.29 11.99 1.10
N TYR A 141 4.30 12.44 0.38
CA TYR A 141 5.45 11.61 0.05
C TYR A 141 6.29 11.31 1.29
N SER A 142 6.71 10.05 1.44
CA SER A 142 7.83 9.69 2.30
C SER A 142 8.63 8.56 1.67
N ALA A 143 9.94 8.53 1.93
CA ALA A 143 10.80 7.45 1.49
C ALA A 143 10.35 6.10 2.10
N ALA A 144 9.93 6.10 3.37
CA ALA A 144 9.49 4.92 4.10
C ALA A 144 8.14 4.36 3.62
N THR A 145 7.38 5.12 2.82
CA THR A 145 6.07 4.72 2.31
C THR A 145 6.05 4.67 0.79
N THR A 146 5.95 5.82 0.13
CA THR A 146 5.83 5.95 -1.32
C THR A 146 7.06 5.38 -2.03
N ALA A 147 8.27 5.75 -1.63
CA ALA A 147 9.47 5.22 -2.30
C ALA A 147 9.65 3.71 -2.09
N SER A 148 9.27 3.19 -0.92
CA SER A 148 9.28 1.74 -0.66
C SER A 148 8.33 0.98 -1.61
N VAL A 149 7.15 1.53 -1.92
CA VAL A 149 6.26 0.99 -2.96
C VAL A 149 6.93 0.99 -4.33
N LEU A 150 7.64 2.07 -4.67
CA LEU A 150 8.37 2.16 -5.93
C LEU A 150 9.52 1.16 -6.01
N ASP A 151 10.21 0.88 -4.90
CA ASP A 151 11.25 -0.16 -4.84
C ASP A 151 10.64 -1.55 -5.08
N ALA A 152 9.44 -1.83 -4.54
CA ALA A 152 8.73 -3.09 -4.80
C ALA A 152 8.29 -3.23 -6.27
N LEU A 153 7.82 -2.14 -6.88
CA LEU A 153 7.53 -2.09 -8.31
C LEU A 153 8.80 -2.33 -9.13
N ALA A 154 9.91 -1.65 -8.81
CA ALA A 154 11.18 -1.81 -9.49
C ALA A 154 11.69 -3.26 -9.40
N ALA A 155 11.60 -3.89 -8.23
CA ALA A 155 11.96 -5.30 -8.04
C ALA A 155 11.15 -6.23 -8.96
N TRP A 156 9.84 -5.97 -9.13
CA TRP A 156 9.02 -6.70 -10.09
C TRP A 156 9.44 -6.45 -11.55
N THR A 157 9.80 -5.21 -11.92
CA THR A 157 10.28 -4.93 -13.29
C THR A 157 11.57 -5.67 -13.64
N MET A 158 12.44 -5.93 -12.64
CA MET A 158 13.69 -6.65 -12.85
C MET A 158 13.49 -8.14 -13.17
N THR A 159 12.38 -8.73 -12.75
CA THR A 159 12.07 -10.15 -12.98
C THR A 159 11.08 -10.38 -14.12
N SER A 160 10.38 -9.32 -14.53
CA SER A 160 9.33 -9.39 -15.56
C SER A 160 9.91 -9.32 -16.97
N ARG A 161 9.52 -10.27 -17.82
CA ARG A 161 9.96 -10.30 -19.23
C ARG A 161 9.25 -9.28 -20.12
N ARG A 162 8.01 -8.93 -19.78
CA ARG A 162 7.18 -7.97 -20.52
C ARG A 162 6.81 -6.84 -19.58
N LEU A 163 7.13 -5.61 -19.97
CA LEU A 163 6.83 -4.43 -19.18
C LEU A 163 5.68 -3.64 -19.84
N PRO A 164 4.67 -3.19 -19.07
CA PRO A 164 3.69 -2.25 -19.53
C PRO A 164 4.26 -0.81 -19.46
N ALA A 165 3.56 0.15 -20.05
CA ALA A 165 3.79 1.55 -19.75
C ALA A 165 3.38 1.82 -18.29
N LEU A 166 4.33 2.22 -17.46
CA LEU A 166 4.13 2.47 -16.04
C LEU A 166 4.05 3.96 -15.74
N ARG A 167 3.09 4.34 -14.90
CA ARG A 167 3.01 5.64 -14.24
C ARG A 167 2.85 5.43 -12.75
N THR A 168 3.33 6.38 -11.97
CA THR A 168 3.16 6.39 -10.52
C THR A 168 2.37 7.63 -10.14
N LEU A 169 1.41 7.48 -9.23
CA LEU A 169 0.64 8.62 -8.74
C LEU A 169 1.60 9.56 -7.96
N PRO A 170 1.70 10.84 -8.32
CA PRO A 170 2.48 11.81 -7.56
C PRO A 170 1.83 12.06 -6.19
N PRO A 171 2.52 12.72 -5.26
CA PRO A 171 1.90 13.21 -4.02
C PRO A 171 0.69 14.10 -4.35
N TYR A 172 -0.36 13.99 -3.54
CA TYR A 172 -1.66 14.63 -3.79
C TYR A 172 -2.24 15.26 -2.51
N HIS A 173 -1.38 15.63 -1.56
CA HIS A 173 -1.78 16.26 -0.30
C HIS A 173 -2.41 17.65 -0.49
N ASP A 174 -2.10 18.33 -1.59
CA ASP A 174 -2.60 19.62 -2.00
C ASP A 174 -3.69 19.53 -3.10
N ASP A 175 -4.10 18.31 -3.48
CA ASP A 175 -5.16 18.11 -4.45
C ASP A 175 -6.50 18.67 -3.92
N PRO A 176 -7.21 19.52 -4.69
CA PRO A 176 -8.46 20.12 -4.24
C PRO A 176 -9.54 19.08 -3.89
N GLY A 177 -9.57 17.94 -4.58
CA GLY A 177 -10.51 16.86 -4.30
C GLY A 177 -10.19 16.15 -2.99
N TYR A 178 -8.91 15.89 -2.71
CA TYR A 178 -8.45 15.35 -1.43
C TYR A 178 -8.76 16.30 -0.26
N ILE A 179 -8.44 17.58 -0.39
CA ILE A 179 -8.74 18.59 0.64
C ILE A 179 -10.25 18.70 0.86
N ALA A 180 -11.06 18.71 -0.20
CA ALA A 180 -12.52 18.76 -0.09
C ALA A 180 -13.08 17.54 0.66
N ALA A 181 -12.54 16.33 0.43
CA ALA A 181 -12.93 15.13 1.14
C ALA A 181 -12.60 15.22 2.65
N LEU A 182 -11.39 15.69 3.00
CA LEU A 182 -11.01 15.91 4.39
C LEU A 182 -11.89 16.97 5.07
N HIS A 183 -12.15 18.08 4.38
CA HIS A 183 -12.99 19.15 4.89
C HIS A 183 -14.42 18.66 5.16
N ALA A 184 -15.01 17.91 4.22
CA ALA A 184 -16.34 17.34 4.38
C ALA A 184 -16.40 16.37 5.57
N ASP A 185 -15.40 15.49 5.70
CA ASP A 185 -15.35 14.54 6.81
C ASP A 185 -15.17 15.23 8.17
N LEU A 186 -14.22 16.17 8.28
CA LEU A 186 -13.98 16.93 9.50
C LEU A 186 -15.22 17.77 9.89
N SER A 187 -15.84 18.46 8.92
CA SER A 187 -17.04 19.26 9.17
C SER A 187 -18.19 18.41 9.70
N ARG A 188 -18.39 17.21 9.14
CA ARG A 188 -19.38 16.24 9.62
C ARG A 188 -19.09 15.79 11.05
N GLN A 189 -17.83 15.52 11.39
CA GLN A 189 -17.44 15.13 12.74
C GLN A 189 -17.65 16.27 13.74
N LEU A 190 -17.29 17.51 13.39
CA LEU A 190 -17.49 18.69 14.23
C LEU A 190 -18.97 18.98 14.48
N ALA A 191 -19.81 18.89 13.44
CA ALA A 191 -21.24 19.10 13.56
C ALA A 191 -21.93 18.05 14.45
N ALA A 192 -21.32 16.87 14.61
CA ALA A 192 -21.83 15.81 15.48
C ALA A 192 -21.45 16.00 16.96
N LEU A 193 -20.58 16.95 17.29
CA LEU A 193 -20.20 17.24 18.68
C LEU A 193 -21.30 18.05 19.38
N ALA A 194 -21.51 17.77 20.66
CA ALA A 194 -22.39 18.57 21.51
C ALA A 194 -21.75 19.91 21.96
N PHE A 195 -20.50 20.17 21.57
CA PHE A 195 -19.72 21.34 21.97
C PHE A 195 -18.84 21.81 20.80
N THR A 196 -18.38 23.06 20.87
CA THR A 196 -17.42 23.62 19.92
C THR A 196 -15.99 23.42 20.46
N PRO A 197 -15.10 22.70 19.77
CA PRO A 197 -13.74 22.50 20.23
C PRO A 197 -12.90 23.79 20.11
N GLU A 198 -12.07 24.07 21.11
CA GLU A 198 -11.14 25.21 21.11
C GLU A 198 -9.84 24.91 20.34
N LEU A 199 -9.48 23.63 20.22
CA LEU A 199 -8.26 23.16 19.57
C LEU A 199 -8.55 21.94 18.70
N LEU A 200 -7.98 21.93 17.50
CA LEU A 200 -7.92 20.76 16.63
C LEU A 200 -6.48 20.27 16.57
N LEU A 201 -6.26 19.03 17.00
CA LEU A 201 -4.95 18.37 16.93
C LEU A 201 -4.90 17.44 15.71
N LEU A 202 -4.18 17.85 14.66
CA LEU A 202 -3.91 17.00 13.50
C LEU A 202 -2.66 16.17 13.78
N SER A 203 -2.84 14.86 13.97
CA SER A 203 -1.74 13.93 14.30
C SER A 203 -1.26 13.19 13.05
N TYR A 204 0.06 13.13 12.88
CA TYR A 204 0.74 12.41 11.82
C TYR A 204 1.73 11.41 12.41
N HIS A 205 2.09 10.38 11.66
CA HIS A 205 3.14 9.45 12.08
C HIS A 205 4.48 10.17 12.18
N GLY A 206 5.10 10.11 13.36
CA GLY A 206 6.46 10.59 13.56
C GLY A 206 7.46 9.81 12.72
N MET A 207 8.51 10.50 12.26
CA MET A 207 9.61 9.91 11.52
C MET A 207 10.93 10.08 12.28
N PRO A 208 11.88 9.13 12.18
CA PRO A 208 13.20 9.32 12.77
C PRO A 208 13.89 10.54 12.18
N GLU A 209 14.45 11.41 13.02
CA GLU A 209 15.14 12.64 12.60
C GLU A 209 16.21 12.40 11.52
N GLY A 210 16.96 11.30 11.62
CA GLY A 210 17.97 10.93 10.63
C GLY A 210 17.45 10.74 9.20
N THR A 211 16.13 10.51 9.01
CA THR A 211 15.51 10.42 7.68
C THR A 211 15.30 11.77 7.00
N LEU A 212 15.48 12.89 7.73
CA LEU A 212 15.29 14.25 7.22
C LEU A 212 16.59 14.90 6.69
N HIS A 213 17.76 14.42 7.13
CA HIS A 213 19.04 15.13 6.98
C HIS A 213 20.00 14.48 5.97
N LYS A 214 19.49 13.78 4.96
CA LYS A 214 20.32 13.18 3.91
C LYS A 214 20.67 14.14 2.79
#